data_AF-A0A2R9AL06-F1
#
_entry.id   AF-A0A2R9AL06-F1
#
_cell.length_a   1.000
_cell.length_b   1.000
_cell.length_c   1.000
_cell.angle_alpha   90.00
_cell.angle_beta   90.00
_cell.angle_gamma   90.00
#
_symmetry.space_group_name_H-M   'P 1'
#
loop_
_entity.id
_entity.type
_entity.pdbx_description
1 polymer ?
#
loop_
_entity_poly.entity_id
_entity_poly.type
_entity_poly.pdbx_seq_one_letter_code
_entity_poly.pdbx_strand_id
1 'polypeptide(L)'
;MASPAASSVRPPRPKKEPQTLVIPKNAAEEQKLKLERLMKNPDKAVPIPEKMSEWAPRPPPEFVRDVMGSSAGAGSGEFHVYRHLRRREYQRQDYMDAMAEKQKLDAEFQKRLEKNKIAAEEQTAKRRKKRQKLKEKKLLAKKMKLEQKKQE
;
A
#
# COMPACT_ATOMS: atom_id res chain seq x y z
N MET A 1 43.50 -26.77 -4.58
CA MET A 1 43.01 -27.66 -3.50
C MET A 1 42.08 -26.84 -2.63
N ALA A 2 40.76 -27.03 -2.76
CA ALA A 2 39.76 -26.31 -1.94
C ALA A 2 39.38 -27.18 -0.73
N SER A 3 39.55 -26.65 0.48
CA SER A 3 39.18 -27.33 1.73
C SER A 3 37.67 -27.52 1.85
N PRO A 4 37.17 -28.66 2.35
CA PRO A 4 35.74 -28.88 2.53
C PRO A 4 35.25 -28.10 3.76
N ALA A 5 34.27 -27.22 3.57
CA ALA A 5 33.63 -26.49 4.65
C ALA A 5 32.88 -27.44 5.59
N ALA A 6 33.19 -27.38 6.88
CA ALA A 6 32.54 -28.17 7.93
C ALA A 6 31.02 -27.91 7.96
N SER A 7 30.24 -28.98 7.85
CA SER A 7 28.77 -28.93 7.95
C SER A 7 28.36 -28.57 9.38
N SER A 8 27.91 -27.34 9.61
CA SER A 8 27.29 -26.93 10.86
C SER A 8 25.96 -27.67 11.05
N VAL A 9 25.95 -28.64 11.96
CA VAL A 9 24.74 -29.38 12.35
C VAL A 9 23.79 -28.39 13.02
N ARG A 10 22.66 -28.10 12.37
CA ARG A 10 21.62 -27.24 12.94
C ARG A 10 21.08 -27.87 14.23
N PRO A 11 20.92 -27.09 15.33
CA PRO A 11 20.41 -27.62 16.58
C PRO A 11 19.00 -28.21 16.40
N PRO A 12 18.65 -29.27 17.16
CA PRO A 12 17.35 -29.92 17.06
C PRO A 12 16.23 -28.93 17.41
N ARG A 13 15.19 -28.87 16.58
CA ARG A 13 14.03 -28.01 16.82
C ARG A 13 13.31 -28.49 18.09
N PRO A 14 12.89 -27.57 18.99
CA PRO A 14 12.13 -27.94 20.18
C PRO A 14 10.84 -28.68 19.78
N LYS A 15 10.56 -29.80 20.45
CA LYS A 15 9.36 -30.61 20.21
C LYS A 15 8.13 -29.79 20.55
N LYS A 16 7.21 -29.66 19.60
CA LYS A 16 5.96 -28.90 19.78
C LYS A 16 4.97 -29.77 20.55
N GLU A 17 4.56 -29.31 21.73
CA GLU A 17 3.52 -29.99 22.52
C GLU A 17 2.21 -30.10 21.72
N PRO A 18 1.47 -31.22 21.83
CA PRO A 18 0.21 -31.41 21.14
C PRO A 18 -0.83 -30.43 21.69
N GLN A 19 -1.16 -29.39 20.91
CA GLN A 19 -2.21 -28.43 21.27
C GLN A 19 -3.57 -29.00 20.87
N THR A 20 -4.51 -29.03 21.81
CA THR A 20 -5.91 -29.38 21.54
C THR A 20 -6.51 -28.36 20.57
N LEU A 21 -7.10 -28.82 19.46
CA LEU A 21 -7.79 -27.92 18.53
C LEU A 21 -9.08 -27.40 19.19
N VAL A 22 -9.05 -26.14 19.64
CA VAL A 22 -10.23 -25.41 20.09
C VAL A 22 -10.77 -24.63 18.91
N ILE A 23 -11.98 -24.96 18.47
CA ILE A 23 -12.69 -24.18 17.45
C ILE A 23 -13.29 -22.95 18.13
N PRO A 24 -12.91 -21.73 17.72
CA PRO A 24 -13.43 -20.51 18.32
C PRO A 24 -14.92 -20.36 17.96
N LYS A 25 -15.76 -20.07 18.96
CA LYS A 25 -17.20 -19.81 18.78
C LYS A 25 -17.51 -18.33 18.58
N ASN A 26 -16.65 -17.46 19.10
CA ASN A 26 -16.81 -16.00 19.09
C ASN A 26 -15.52 -15.30 18.64
N ALA A 27 -15.62 -14.07 18.13
CA ALA A 27 -14.48 -13.24 17.72
C ALA A 27 -13.47 -13.00 18.88
N ALA A 28 -13.97 -12.88 20.11
CA ALA A 28 -13.12 -12.76 21.30
C ALA A 28 -12.27 -14.01 21.56
N GLU A 29 -12.82 -15.20 21.29
CA GLU A 29 -12.09 -16.47 21.46
C GLU A 29 -11.00 -16.63 20.39
N GLU A 30 -11.23 -16.17 19.16
CA GLU A 30 -10.19 -16.13 18.12
C GLU A 30 -9.01 -15.25 18.52
N GLN A 31 -9.30 -14.05 19.04
CA GLN A 31 -8.28 -13.12 19.51
C GLN A 31 -7.52 -13.71 20.70
N LYS A 32 -8.23 -14.32 21.65
CA LYS A 32 -7.63 -15.05 22.78
C LYS A 32 -6.65 -16.11 22.28
N LEU A 33 -7.05 -16.98 21.36
CA LEU A 33 -6.17 -18.03 20.81
C LEU A 33 -4.93 -17.47 20.08
N LYS A 34 -5.08 -16.37 19.34
CA LYS A 34 -3.96 -15.68 18.68
C LYS A 34 -3.01 -15.04 19.70
N LEU A 35 -3.57 -14.42 20.74
CA LEU A 35 -2.83 -13.77 21.82
C LEU A 35 -2.06 -14.80 22.66
N GLU A 36 -2.69 -15.89 23.07
CA GLU A 36 -2.04 -17.02 23.76
C GLU A 36 -0.89 -17.60 22.93
N ARG A 37 -1.07 -17.71 21.61
CA ARG A 37 0.01 -18.16 20.70
C ARG A 37 1.20 -17.19 20.68
N LEU A 38 0.94 -15.89 20.79
CA LEU A 38 1.96 -14.85 20.80
C LEU A 38 2.68 -14.80 22.15
N MET A 39 1.94 -14.90 23.25
CA MET A 39 2.47 -14.90 24.62
C MET A 39 3.26 -16.16 24.98
N LYS A 40 3.10 -17.27 24.23
CA LYS A 40 3.95 -18.46 24.39
C LYS A 40 5.45 -18.19 24.16
N ASN A 41 5.80 -17.16 23.39
CA ASN A 41 7.19 -16.76 23.16
C ASN A 41 7.29 -15.22 23.16
N PRO A 42 7.31 -14.58 24.34
CA PRO A 42 7.28 -13.11 24.44
C PRO A 42 8.58 -12.46 23.92
N ASP A 43 9.72 -13.16 24.00
CA ASP A 43 11.01 -12.64 23.55
C ASP A 43 11.16 -12.63 22.02
N LYS A 44 10.28 -13.33 21.29
CA LYS A 44 10.33 -13.39 19.83
C LYS A 44 9.63 -12.18 19.22
N ALA A 45 10.39 -11.37 18.48
CA ALA A 45 9.84 -10.25 17.72
C ALA A 45 8.68 -10.70 16.81
N VAL A 46 7.56 -9.98 16.90
CA VAL A 46 6.35 -10.27 16.12
C VAL A 46 6.57 -9.80 14.68
N PRO A 47 6.38 -10.66 13.67
CA PRO A 47 6.47 -10.26 12.28
C PRO A 47 5.24 -9.43 11.91
N ILE A 48 5.35 -8.11 12.02
CA ILE A 48 4.37 -7.17 11.47
C ILE A 48 4.71 -7.02 9.99
N PRO A 49 3.84 -7.44 9.05
CA PRO A 49 4.11 -7.25 7.64
C PRO A 49 4.29 -5.76 7.34
N GLU A 50 5.44 -5.40 6.77
CA GLU A 50 5.63 -4.09 6.18
C GLU A 50 4.74 -3.95 4.93
N LYS A 51 4.82 -2.78 4.26
CA LYS A 51 4.08 -2.53 3.02
C LYS A 51 4.18 -3.74 2.08
N MET A 52 3.03 -4.30 1.72
CA MET A 52 3.01 -5.40 0.76
C MET A 52 3.50 -4.85 -0.58
N SER A 53 4.55 -5.45 -1.14
CA SER A 53 5.00 -5.09 -2.48
C SER A 53 3.88 -5.43 -3.46
N GLU A 54 3.51 -4.45 -4.29
CA GLU A 54 2.69 -4.72 -5.47
C GLU A 54 3.41 -5.76 -6.33
N TRP A 55 2.65 -6.69 -6.91
CA TRP A 55 3.21 -7.68 -7.81
C TRP A 55 3.65 -6.98 -9.10
N ALA A 56 4.90 -7.21 -9.49
CA ALA A 56 5.46 -6.69 -10.73
C ALA A 56 5.99 -7.85 -11.58
N PRO A 57 5.88 -7.75 -12.93
CA PRO A 57 6.49 -8.72 -13.83
C PRO A 57 8.00 -8.76 -13.58
N ARG A 58 8.56 -9.96 -13.59
CA ARG A 58 10.00 -10.15 -13.38
C ARG A 58 10.77 -9.43 -14.50
N PRO A 59 11.81 -8.65 -14.17
CA PRO A 59 12.61 -8.00 -15.20
C PRO A 59 13.24 -9.05 -16.12
N PRO A 60 13.38 -8.75 -17.43
CA PRO A 60 14.07 -9.65 -18.34
C PRO A 60 15.53 -9.84 -17.88
N PRO A 61 16.10 -11.05 -17.98
CA PRO A 61 17.50 -11.28 -17.68
C PRO A 61 18.38 -10.51 -18.68
N GLU A 62 19.48 -9.92 -18.19
CA GLU A 62 20.39 -9.13 -19.04
C GLU A 62 21.07 -9.97 -20.12
N PHE A 63 21.47 -11.19 -19.76
CA PHE A 63 22.15 -12.12 -20.67
C PHE A 63 21.51 -13.51 -20.58
N VAL A 64 21.14 -14.05 -21.74
CA VAL A 64 20.85 -15.48 -21.88
C VAL A 64 22.15 -16.14 -22.31
N ARG A 65 22.66 -17.07 -21.50
CA ARG A 65 23.99 -17.68 -21.72
C ARG A 65 23.95 -18.73 -22.83
N ASP A 66 22.93 -19.56 -22.84
CA ASP A 66 22.79 -20.68 -23.76
C ASP A 66 21.81 -20.29 -24.87
N VAL A 67 22.31 -19.58 -25.88
CA VAL A 67 21.53 -19.18 -27.07
C VAL A 67 22.02 -20.00 -28.25
N MET A 68 21.08 -20.64 -28.94
CA MET A 68 21.38 -21.37 -30.17
C MET A 68 21.67 -20.39 -31.31
N GLY A 69 22.56 -20.76 -32.24
CA GLY A 69 22.99 -19.87 -33.33
C GLY A 69 21.84 -19.40 -34.22
N SER A 70 21.98 -18.23 -34.85
CA SER A 70 20.90 -17.56 -35.59
C SER A 70 20.34 -18.35 -36.78
N SER A 71 21.12 -19.26 -37.36
CA SER A 71 20.72 -20.13 -38.46
C SER A 71 20.29 -21.53 -38.02
N ALA A 72 20.28 -21.81 -36.72
CA ALA A 72 19.90 -23.12 -36.21
C ALA A 72 18.40 -23.40 -36.41
N GLY A 73 18.07 -24.64 -36.72
CA GLY A 73 16.68 -25.08 -36.85
C GLY A 73 15.92 -25.08 -35.52
N ALA A 74 14.60 -25.22 -35.57
CA ALA A 74 13.76 -25.31 -34.39
C ALA A 74 14.02 -26.64 -33.64
N GLY A 75 14.70 -26.56 -32.49
CA GLY A 75 14.89 -27.70 -31.60
C GLY A 75 13.62 -28.06 -30.82
N SER A 76 13.59 -29.22 -30.19
CA SER A 76 12.44 -29.70 -29.39
C SER A 76 12.09 -28.80 -28.20
N GLY A 77 13.07 -28.06 -27.66
CA GLY A 77 12.88 -27.10 -26.56
C GLY A 77 12.39 -25.72 -26.98
N GLU A 78 12.55 -25.35 -28.26
CA GLU A 78 12.29 -23.98 -28.74
C GLU A 78 10.82 -23.58 -28.59
N PHE A 79 9.91 -24.54 -28.81
CA PHE A 79 8.47 -24.33 -28.58
C PHE A 79 8.18 -23.92 -27.12
N HIS A 80 8.82 -24.58 -26.15
CA HIS A 80 8.61 -24.27 -24.75
C HIS A 80 9.24 -22.92 -24.37
N VAL A 81 10.39 -22.57 -24.93
CA VAL A 81 11.00 -21.25 -24.75
C VAL A 81 10.05 -20.14 -25.23
N TYR A 82 9.54 -20.24 -26.46
CA TYR A 82 8.56 -19.29 -27.00
C TYR A 82 7.30 -19.21 -26.13
N ARG A 83 6.73 -20.35 -25.72
CA ARG A 83 5.54 -20.38 -24.86
C ARG A 83 5.76 -19.66 -23.52
N HIS A 84 6.91 -19.85 -22.89
CA HIS A 84 7.26 -19.18 -21.63
C HIS A 84 7.50 -17.69 -21.83
N LEU A 85 8.21 -17.31 -22.89
CA LEU A 85 8.47 -15.90 -23.23
C LEU A 85 7.17 -15.16 -23.54
N ARG A 86 6.29 -15.74 -24.36
CA ARG A 86 4.98 -15.18 -24.70
C ARG A 86 4.10 -15.00 -23.48
N ARG A 87 4.06 -15.99 -22.58
CA ARG A 87 3.33 -15.85 -21.30
C ARG A 87 3.89 -14.72 -20.45
N ARG A 88 5.22 -14.60 -20.34
CA ARG A 88 5.88 -13.52 -19.59
C ARG A 88 5.56 -12.15 -20.21
N GLU A 89 5.55 -12.07 -21.53
CA GLU A 89 5.28 -10.82 -22.25
C GLU A 89 3.81 -10.40 -22.13
N TYR A 90 2.86 -11.33 -22.23
CA TYR A 90 1.43 -11.02 -21.97
C TYR A 90 1.21 -10.55 -20.54
N GLN A 91 1.78 -11.24 -19.55
CA GLN A 91 1.74 -10.79 -18.15
C GLN A 91 2.33 -9.39 -17.96
N ARG A 92 3.38 -9.05 -18.72
CA ARG A 92 3.99 -7.71 -18.69
C ARG A 92 3.08 -6.67 -19.36
N GLN A 93 2.47 -6.99 -20.50
CA GLN A 93 1.55 -6.11 -21.21
C GLN A 93 0.31 -5.82 -20.36
N ASP A 94 -0.34 -6.88 -19.84
CA ASP A 94 -1.50 -6.76 -18.95
C ASP A 94 -1.18 -5.90 -17.71
N TYR A 95 0.01 -6.08 -17.12
CA TYR A 95 0.46 -5.27 -15.99
C TYR A 95 0.65 -3.79 -16.38
N MET A 96 1.28 -3.52 -17.52
CA MET A 96 1.50 -2.14 -18.00
C MET A 96 0.17 -1.44 -18.27
N ASP A 97 -0.78 -2.12 -18.91
CA ASP A 97 -2.10 -1.59 -19.22
C ASP A 97 -2.91 -1.32 -17.95
N ALA A 98 -2.96 -2.30 -17.03
CA ALA A 98 -3.65 -2.14 -15.74
C ALA A 98 -3.05 -1.03 -14.87
N MET A 99 -1.72 -0.90 -14.84
CA MET A 99 -1.05 0.18 -14.11
C MET A 99 -1.32 1.54 -14.74
N ALA A 100 -1.32 1.64 -16.08
CA ALA A 100 -1.65 2.88 -16.77
C ALA A 100 -3.10 3.30 -16.52
N GLU A 101 -4.04 2.36 -16.52
CA GLU A 101 -5.44 2.62 -16.20
C GLU A 101 -5.60 3.07 -14.74
N LYS A 102 -5.00 2.37 -13.78
CA LYS A 102 -5.01 2.73 -12.35
C LYS A 102 -4.47 4.15 -12.14
N GLN A 103 -3.32 4.47 -12.73
CA GLN A 103 -2.72 5.80 -12.61
C GLN A 103 -3.60 6.91 -13.21
N LYS A 104 -4.25 6.65 -14.35
CA LYS A 104 -5.21 7.60 -14.95
C LYS A 104 -6.38 7.86 -14.01
N LEU A 105 -7.01 6.81 -13.49
CA LEU A 105 -8.14 6.91 -12.58
C LEU A 105 -7.77 7.61 -11.27
N ASP A 106 -6.60 7.29 -10.70
CA ASP A 106 -6.09 7.93 -9.49
C ASP A 106 -5.84 9.43 -9.71
N ALA A 107 -5.24 9.80 -10.84
CA ALA A 107 -5.00 11.21 -11.19
C ALA A 107 -6.31 11.98 -11.40
N GLU A 108 -7.30 11.37 -12.08
CA GLU A 108 -8.63 11.96 -12.25
C GLU A 108 -9.35 12.13 -10.92
N PHE A 109 -9.25 11.14 -10.03
CA PHE A 109 -9.84 11.17 -8.71
C PHE A 109 -9.23 12.27 -7.84
N GLN A 110 -7.89 12.38 -7.81
CA GLN A 110 -7.19 13.45 -7.09
C GLN A 110 -7.59 14.83 -7.62
N LYS A 111 -7.61 15.01 -8.94
CA LYS A 111 -8.05 16.26 -9.58
C LYS A 111 -9.50 16.60 -9.23
N ARG A 112 -10.38 15.59 -9.14
CA ARG A 112 -11.78 15.78 -8.72
C ARG A 112 -11.88 16.18 -7.24
N LEU A 113 -11.10 15.55 -6.36
CA LEU A 113 -11.05 15.91 -4.94
C LEU A 113 -10.56 17.35 -4.73
N GLU A 114 -9.50 17.76 -5.41
CA GLU A 114 -8.96 19.12 -5.35
C GLU A 114 -9.99 20.15 -5.81
N LYS A 115 -10.63 19.91 -6.96
CA LYS A 115 -11.71 20.79 -7.46
C LYS A 115 -12.85 20.93 -6.45
N ASN A 116 -13.28 19.82 -5.85
CA ASN A 116 -14.34 19.84 -4.84
C ASN A 116 -13.90 20.62 -3.59
N LYS A 117 -12.65 20.47 -3.15
CA LYS A 117 -12.08 21.20 -2.03
C LYS A 117 -12.06 22.70 -2.30
N ILE A 118 -11.55 23.12 -3.47
CA ILE A 118 -11.52 24.53 -3.89
C ILE A 118 -12.94 25.11 -3.96
N ALA A 119 -13.87 24.40 -4.59
CA ALA A 119 -15.27 24.84 -4.67
C ALA A 119 -15.91 25.00 -3.28
N ALA A 120 -15.64 24.07 -2.35
CA ALA A 120 -16.12 24.16 -0.97
C ALA A 120 -15.49 25.34 -0.22
N GLU A 121 -14.19 25.59 -0.42
CA GLU A 121 -13.46 26.71 0.17
C GLU A 121 -13.94 28.06 -0.35
N GLU A 122 -14.18 28.21 -1.66
CA GLU A 122 -14.72 29.42 -2.27
C GLU A 122 -16.11 29.76 -1.71
N GLN A 123 -17.00 28.76 -1.62
CA GLN A 123 -18.33 28.97 -1.06
C GLN A 123 -18.26 29.31 0.42
N THR A 124 -17.36 28.68 1.16
CA THR A 124 -17.11 28.98 2.57
C THR A 124 -16.53 30.38 2.75
N ALA A 125 -15.59 30.80 1.89
CA ALA A 125 -14.97 32.12 1.91
C ALA A 125 -15.99 33.23 1.58
N LYS A 126 -16.85 33.01 0.58
CA LYS A 126 -17.96 33.92 0.24
C LYS A 126 -18.89 34.12 1.44
N ARG A 127 -19.30 33.04 2.10
CA ARG A 127 -20.13 33.10 3.32
C ARG A 127 -19.37 33.73 4.50
N ARG A 128 -18.08 33.46 4.65
CA ARG A 128 -17.20 34.04 5.68
C ARG A 128 -17.08 35.56 5.52
N LYS A 129 -16.85 36.06 4.30
CA LYS A 129 -16.78 37.49 3.97
C LYS A 129 -18.09 38.21 4.31
N LYS A 130 -19.24 37.61 4.01
CA LYS A 130 -20.55 38.16 4.42
C LYS A 130 -20.68 38.27 5.94
N ARG A 131 -20.28 37.24 6.69
CA ARG A 131 -20.30 37.26 8.18
C ARG A 131 -19.32 38.27 8.77
N GLN A 132 -18.13 38.42 8.20
CA GLN A 132 -17.14 39.41 8.65
C GLN A 132 -17.65 40.84 8.49
N LYS A 133 -18.20 41.19 7.32
CA LYS A 133 -18.85 42.50 7.12
C LYS A 133 -19.96 42.78 8.14
N LEU A 134 -20.76 41.77 8.47
CA LEU A 134 -21.82 41.91 9.47
C LEU A 134 -21.25 42.05 10.90
N LYS A 135 -20.16 41.36 11.23
CA LYS A 135 -19.44 41.53 12.50
C LYS A 135 -18.83 42.92 12.63
N GLU A 136 -18.17 43.42 11.59
CA GLU A 136 -17.58 44.77 11.54
C GLU A 136 -18.65 45.85 11.75
N LYS A 137 -19.78 45.77 11.04
CA LYS A 137 -20.92 46.68 11.24
C LYS A 137 -21.44 46.65 12.68
N LYS A 138 -21.57 45.47 13.28
CA LYS A 138 -22.00 45.33 14.69
C LYS A 138 -20.99 45.92 15.67
N LEU A 139 -19.69 45.76 15.42
CA LEU A 139 -18.63 46.34 16.25
C LEU A 139 -18.62 47.87 16.15
N LEU A 140 -18.74 48.43 14.94
CA LEU A 140 -18.85 49.87 14.73
C LEU A 140 -20.07 50.45 15.45
N ALA A 141 -21.25 49.83 15.30
CA ALA A 141 -22.46 50.28 16.00
C ALA A 141 -22.32 50.22 17.53
N LYS A 142 -21.63 49.22 18.08
CA LYS A 142 -21.32 49.15 19.52
C LYS A 142 -20.38 50.27 19.96
N LYS A 143 -19.33 50.58 19.18
CA LYS A 143 -18.41 51.69 19.46
C LYS A 143 -19.13 53.04 19.47
N MET A 144 -19.94 53.32 18.45
CA MET A 144 -20.74 54.55 18.37
C MET A 144 -21.68 54.73 19.57
N LYS A 145 -22.37 53.66 19.99
CA LYS A 145 -23.22 53.70 21.20
C LYS A 145 -22.43 53.98 22.48
N LEU A 146 -21.21 53.46 22.57
CA LEU A 146 -20.35 53.63 23.74
C LEU A 146 -19.74 55.04 23.80
N GLU A 147 -19.46 55.65 22.65
CA GLU A 147 -19.05 57.06 22.55
C GLU A 147 -20.20 58.02 22.86
N GLN A 148 -21.42 57.76 22.37
CA GLN A 148 -22.61 58.55 22.74
C GLN A 148 -22.84 58.53 24.25
N LYS A 149 -22.73 57.36 24.90
CA LYS A 149 -22.86 57.21 26.36
C LYS A 149 -21.70 57.81 27.18
N LYS A 150 -20.63 58.26 26.53
CA LYS A 150 -19.51 58.98 27.15
C LYS A 150 -19.63 60.50 26.99
N GLN A 151 -20.47 60.96 26.06
CA GLN A 151 -20.71 62.37 25.78
C GLN A 151 -21.96 62.90 26.50
N GLU A 152 -22.89 62.02 26.89
CA GLU A 152 -23.84 62.24 27.99
C GLU A 152 -23.17 62.03 29.35
#